data_AF-A6IMW5-F1
#
_entry.id   AF-A6IMW5-F1
#
_cell.length_a   1.000
_cell.length_b   1.000
_cell.length_c   1.000
_cell.angle_alpha   90.00
_cell.angle_beta   90.00
_cell.angle_gamma   90.00
#
_symmetry.space_group_name_H-M   'P 1'
#
loop_
_entity.id
_entity.type
_entity.pdbx_description
1 polymer ?
#
loop_
_entity_poly.entity_id
_entity_poly.type
_entity_poly.pdbx_seq_one_letter_code
_entity_poly.pdbx_strand_id
1 'polypeptide(L)'
;MFHYYRDNPNLPSTETWAAFLELFLKGDVVYGSWFDHVLSWEEHKNDKNVLFLFYEEMKKDFVKSLKKITAFLGIDVNDSEMGKIARSTSFSEMKSNAAKENCDPNHVICALTS
;
A
#
# COMPACT_ATOMS: atom_id res chain seq x y z
N MET A 1 -5.12 -8.51 1.96
CA MET A 1 -4.30 -9.42 2.78
C MET A 1 -4.61 -10.90 2.52
N PHE A 2 -5.86 -11.35 2.60
CA PHE A 2 -6.24 -12.74 2.26
C PHE A 2 -5.75 -13.22 0.89
N HIS A 3 -6.04 -12.47 -0.19
CA HIS A 3 -5.58 -12.84 -1.53
C HIS A 3 -4.05 -12.89 -1.63
N TYR A 4 -3.34 -12.01 -0.91
CA TYR A 4 -1.88 -12.02 -0.86
C TYR A 4 -1.34 -13.27 -0.15
N TYR A 5 -1.96 -13.72 0.95
CA TYR A 5 -1.63 -14.98 1.60
C TYR A 5 -1.83 -16.19 0.70
N ARG A 6 -2.93 -16.20 -0.04
CA ARG A 6 -3.26 -17.30 -0.95
C ARG A 6 -2.29 -17.38 -2.13
N ASP A 7 -1.86 -16.23 -2.64
CA ASP A 7 -1.05 -16.16 -3.85
C ASP A 7 0.47 -16.16 -3.55
N ASN A 8 0.88 -16.04 -2.26
CA ASN A 8 2.29 -16.07 -1.83
C ASN A 8 2.67 -17.45 -1.24
N PRO A 9 3.55 -18.22 -1.90
CA PRO A 9 3.93 -19.56 -1.46
C PRO A 9 4.75 -19.59 -0.15
N ASN A 10 5.29 -18.46 0.29
CA ASN A 10 6.09 -18.37 1.52
C ASN A 10 5.23 -18.17 2.77
N LEU A 11 3.92 -18.01 2.63
CA LEU A 11 3.00 -17.78 3.75
C LEU A 11 2.14 -19.02 4.04
N PRO A 12 1.71 -19.21 5.29
CA PRO A 12 0.76 -20.26 5.62
C PRO A 12 -0.51 -20.10 4.79
N SER A 13 -0.90 -21.14 4.06
CA SER A 13 -2.11 -21.11 3.26
C SER A 13 -3.34 -21.12 4.16
N THR A 14 -4.22 -20.14 4.00
CA THR A 14 -5.55 -20.14 4.61
C THR A 14 -6.59 -20.57 3.58
N GLU A 15 -7.29 -21.68 3.82
CA GLU A 15 -8.20 -22.27 2.84
C GLU A 15 -9.45 -21.41 2.58
N THR A 16 -9.95 -20.72 3.61
CA THR A 16 -11.19 -19.93 3.51
C THR A 16 -11.00 -18.50 4.01
N TRP A 17 -11.82 -17.58 3.48
CA TRP A 17 -11.87 -16.20 3.94
C TRP A 17 -12.21 -16.10 5.43
N ALA A 18 -13.13 -16.93 5.93
CA ALA A 18 -13.54 -16.91 7.33
C ALA A 18 -12.37 -17.29 8.26
N ALA A 19 -11.63 -18.36 7.93
CA ALA A 19 -10.45 -18.75 8.70
C ALA A 19 -9.36 -17.66 8.69
N PHE A 20 -9.14 -17.02 7.54
CA PHE A 20 -8.21 -15.89 7.46
C PHE A 20 -8.66 -14.70 8.31
N LEU A 21 -9.96 -14.37 8.30
CA LEU A 21 -10.50 -13.25 9.05
C LEU A 21 -10.31 -13.46 10.57
N GLU A 22 -10.47 -14.69 11.06
CA GLU A 22 -10.19 -15.01 12.47
C GLU A 22 -8.73 -14.77 12.84
N LEU A 23 -7.78 -15.20 12.00
CA LEU A 23 -6.36 -14.94 12.20
C LEU A 23 -6.06 -13.44 12.17
N PHE A 24 -6.63 -12.72 11.20
CA PHE A 24 -6.46 -11.27 11.07
C PHE A 24 -6.95 -10.51 12.30
N LEU A 25 -8.12 -10.87 12.84
CA LEU A 25 -8.70 -10.23 14.02
C LEU A 25 -7.93 -10.56 15.31
N LYS A 26 -7.28 -11.74 15.38
CA LYS A 26 -6.37 -12.09 16.48
C LYS A 26 -5.00 -11.42 16.36
N GLY A 27 -4.67 -10.88 15.19
CA GLY A 27 -3.32 -10.39 14.89
C GLY A 27 -2.32 -11.49 14.55
N ASP A 28 -2.78 -12.72 14.32
CA ASP A 28 -1.95 -13.88 13.95
C ASP A 28 -1.65 -13.90 12.44
N VAL A 29 -1.23 -12.76 11.91
CA VAL A 29 -0.80 -12.57 10.52
C VAL A 29 0.57 -11.87 10.51
N VAL A 30 1.31 -11.98 9.42
CA VAL A 30 2.50 -11.16 9.13
C VAL A 30 2.24 -9.69 9.48
N TYR A 31 3.22 -9.10 10.17
CA TYR A 31 3.16 -7.75 10.77
C TYR A 31 2.17 -7.56 11.92
N GLY A 32 1.50 -8.62 12.37
CA GLY A 32 0.71 -8.63 13.59
C GLY A 32 -0.68 -7.99 13.46
N SER A 33 -1.16 -7.43 14.57
CA SER A 33 -2.46 -6.77 14.69
C SER A 33 -2.50 -5.47 13.88
N TRP A 34 -3.46 -5.37 12.96
CA TRP A 34 -3.72 -4.15 12.20
C TRP A 34 -4.07 -2.97 13.10
N PHE A 35 -4.84 -3.21 14.17
CA PHE A 35 -5.25 -2.15 15.10
C PHE A 35 -4.05 -1.59 15.85
N ASP A 36 -3.19 -2.46 16.39
CA ASP A 36 -2.01 -2.02 17.13
C ASP A 36 -1.03 -1.29 16.21
N HIS A 37 -0.87 -1.75 14.97
CA HIS A 37 -0.07 -1.06 13.96
C HIS A 37 -0.61 0.34 13.66
N VAL A 38 -1.92 0.49 13.40
CA VAL A 38 -2.49 1.81 13.08
C VAL A 38 -2.46 2.74 14.30
N LEU A 39 -2.78 2.23 15.49
CA LEU A 39 -2.79 3.03 16.72
C LEU A 39 -1.39 3.52 17.09
N SER A 40 -0.37 2.66 17.02
CA SER A 40 1.01 3.06 17.31
C SER A 40 1.51 4.15 16.38
N TRP A 41 1.15 4.12 15.09
CA TRP A 41 1.46 5.22 14.19
C TRP A 41 0.60 6.45 14.46
N GLU A 42 -0.67 6.29 14.87
CA GLU A 42 -1.59 7.41 15.10
C GLU A 42 -1.10 8.32 16.24
N GLU A 43 -0.38 7.77 17.22
CA GLU A 43 0.33 8.54 18.25
C GLU A 43 1.28 9.60 17.65
N HIS A 44 1.85 9.31 16.48
CA HIS A 44 2.78 10.18 15.75
C HIS A 44 2.10 11.04 14.66
N LYS A 45 0.78 11.03 14.56
CA LYS A 45 0.05 11.71 13.48
C LYS A 45 0.26 13.22 13.42
N ASN A 46 0.63 13.84 14.54
CA ASN A 46 0.91 15.27 14.64
C ASN A 46 2.39 15.61 14.47
N ASP A 47 3.26 14.62 14.28
CA ASP A 47 4.68 14.85 14.07
C ASP A 47 4.89 15.50 12.70
N LYS A 48 5.73 16.55 12.65
CA LYS A 48 5.92 17.36 11.43
C LYS A 48 6.49 16.56 10.26
N ASN A 49 7.16 15.44 10.55
CA ASN A 49 7.80 14.54 9.61
C ASN A 49 6.97 13.27 9.35
N VAL A 50 5.69 13.24 9.75
CA VAL A 50 4.78 12.12 9.50
C VAL A 50 3.56 12.60 8.72
N LEU A 51 3.22 11.88 7.66
CA LEU A 51 2.04 12.16 6.85
C LEU A 51 1.06 10.98 6.89
N PHE A 52 -0.10 11.21 7.51
CA PHE A 52 -1.20 10.25 7.47
C PHE A 52 -2.05 10.39 6.21
N LEU A 53 -2.27 9.27 5.52
CA LEU A 53 -3.10 9.15 4.32
C LEU A 53 -4.01 7.93 4.42
N PHE A 54 -5.19 8.04 3.82
CA PHE A 54 -6.16 6.95 3.76
C PHE A 54 -6.30 6.45 2.32
N TYR A 55 -6.40 5.13 2.17
CA TYR A 55 -6.58 4.50 0.87
C TYR A 55 -7.86 4.97 0.18
N GLU A 56 -8.94 5.10 0.94
CA GLU A 56 -10.25 5.52 0.50
C GLU A 56 -10.23 6.97 -0.02
N GLU A 57 -9.45 7.85 0.62
CA GLU A 57 -9.25 9.22 0.17
C GLU A 57 -8.51 9.26 -1.17
N MET A 58 -7.45 8.46 -1.32
CA MET A 58 -6.71 8.35 -2.59
C MET A 58 -7.59 7.80 -3.72
N LYS A 59 -8.50 6.86 -3.40
CA LYS A 59 -9.45 6.32 -4.36
C LYS A 59 -10.56 7.30 -4.74
N LYS A 60 -11.01 8.13 -3.80
CA LYS A 60 -12.06 9.13 -4.02
C LYS A 60 -11.55 10.35 -4.78
N ASP A 61 -10.38 10.87 -4.39
CA ASP A 61 -9.75 12.04 -5.00
C ASP A 61 -8.22 11.91 -4.92
N PHE A 62 -7.66 11.30 -5.96
CA PHE A 62 -6.23 11.07 -6.07
C PHE A 62 -5.44 12.37 -6.18
N VAL A 63 -5.93 13.36 -6.93
CA VAL A 63 -5.21 14.62 -7.16
C VAL A 63 -5.08 15.41 -5.85
N LYS A 64 -6.14 15.45 -5.04
CA LYS A 64 -6.07 16.07 -3.71
C LYS A 64 -5.05 15.37 -2.80
N SER A 65 -5.04 14.04 -2.83
CA SER A 65 -4.08 13.24 -2.05
C SER A 65 -2.64 13.46 -2.52
N LEU A 66 -2.42 13.54 -3.83
CA LEU A 66 -1.12 13.84 -4.42
C LEU A 66 -0.62 15.23 -4.04
N LYS A 67 -1.49 16.25 -4.07
CA LYS A 67 -1.16 17.61 -3.60
C LYS A 67 -0.74 17.62 -2.13
N LYS A 68 -1.38 16.80 -1.30
CA LYS A 68 -1.01 16.65 0.13
C LYS A 68 0.40 16.04 0.27
N ILE A 69 0.72 15.03 -0.53
CA ILE A 69 2.05 14.39 -0.55
C ILE A 69 3.12 15.38 -1.02
N THR A 70 2.90 16.07 -2.14
CA THR A 70 3.91 16.98 -2.70
C THR A 70 4.17 18.17 -1.78
N ALA A 71 3.12 18.73 -1.16
CA ALA A 71 3.26 19.79 -0.16
C ALA A 71 4.02 19.31 1.09
N PHE A 72 3.78 18.08 1.56
CA PHE A 72 4.50 17.51 2.70
C PHE A 72 5.99 17.29 2.40
N LEU A 73 6.32 16.84 1.18
CA LEU A 73 7.70 16.65 0.74
C LEU A 73 8.41 17.96 0.34
N GLY A 74 7.68 19.08 0.23
CA GLY A 74 8.22 20.35 -0.24
C GLY A 74 8.62 20.33 -1.72
N ILE A 75 7.91 19.55 -2.55
CA ILE A 75 8.18 19.40 -3.99
C ILE A 75 7.10 20.14 -4.78
N ASP A 76 7.52 21.05 -5.64
CA ASP A 76 6.61 21.70 -6.59
C ASP A 76 6.35 20.79 -7.79
N VAL A 77 5.07 20.52 -8.06
CA VAL A 77 4.62 19.69 -9.17
C VAL A 77 3.56 20.46 -9.94
N ASN A 78 3.76 20.65 -11.25
CA ASN A 78 2.78 21.36 -12.06
C ASN A 78 1.60 20.45 -12.46
N ASP A 79 0.51 21.03 -12.96
CA ASP A 79 -0.70 20.27 -13.30
C ASP A 79 -0.46 19.21 -14.39
N SER A 80 0.46 19.44 -15.33
CA SER A 80 0.83 18.45 -16.34
C SER A 80 1.53 17.24 -15.72
N GLU A 81 2.46 17.48 -14.79
CA GLU A 81 3.15 16.43 -14.05
C GLU A 81 2.20 15.67 -13.12
N MET A 82 1.29 16.36 -12.43
CA MET A 82 0.24 15.72 -11.64
C MET A 82 -0.61 14.78 -12.50
N GLY A 83 -0.99 15.21 -13.71
CA GLY A 83 -1.73 14.38 -14.66
C GLY A 83 -0.95 13.15 -15.12
N LYS A 84 0.37 13.29 -15.37
CA LYS A 84 1.25 12.17 -15.72
C LYS A 84 1.35 11.16 -14.57
N ILE A 85 1.58 11.64 -13.34
CA ILE A 85 1.66 10.79 -12.14
C ILE A 85 0.34 10.03 -11.98
N ALA A 86 -0.79 10.74 -11.95
CA ALA A 86 -2.12 10.14 -11.79
C ALA A 86 -2.43 9.07 -12.84
N ARG A 87 -2.03 9.29 -14.10
CA ARG A 87 -2.16 8.28 -15.15
C ARG A 87 -1.28 7.08 -14.85
N SER A 88 0.01 7.30 -14.61
CA SER A 88 1.00 6.24 -14.40
C SER A 88 0.74 5.38 -13.16
N THR A 89 0.12 5.95 -12.13
CA THR A 89 -0.25 5.27 -10.88
C THR A 89 -1.70 4.79 -10.87
N SER A 90 -2.38 4.80 -12.02
CA SER A 90 -3.72 4.22 -12.13
C SER A 90 -3.64 2.70 -11.94
N PHE A 91 -4.71 2.10 -11.42
CA PHE A 91 -4.73 0.66 -11.14
C PHE A 91 -4.43 -0.19 -12.38
N SER A 92 -4.96 0.20 -13.55
CA SER A 92 -4.71 -0.50 -14.82
C SER A 92 -3.25 -0.41 -15.27
N GLU A 93 -2.64 0.78 -15.17
CA GLU A 93 -1.24 0.98 -15.54
C GLU A 93 -0.31 0.22 -14.59
N MET A 94 -0.52 0.35 -13.27
CA MET A 94 0.29 -0.38 -12.29
C MET A 94 0.14 -1.90 -12.42
N LYS A 95 -1.07 -2.41 -12.66
CA LYS A 95 -1.29 -3.86 -12.88
C LYS A 95 -0.59 -4.36 -14.15
N SER A 96 -0.64 -3.57 -15.23
CA SER A 96 0.05 -3.87 -16.49
C SER A 96 1.58 -3.84 -16.32
N ASN A 97 2.10 -2.87 -15.57
CA ASN A 97 3.54 -2.75 -15.31
C ASN A 97 4.06 -3.85 -14.39
N ALA A 98 3.32 -4.22 -13.34
CA ALA A 98 3.69 -5.36 -12.49
C ALA A 98 3.79 -6.66 -13.28
N ALA A 99 2.92 -6.88 -14.27
CA ALA A 99 3.02 -8.05 -15.15
C ALA A 99 4.28 -8.03 -16.04
N LYS A 100 4.81 -6.85 -16.38
CA LYS A 100 6.05 -6.70 -17.16
C LYS A 100 7.30 -6.83 -16.27
N GLU A 101 7.27 -6.25 -15.06
CA GLU A 101 8.37 -6.30 -14.09
C GLU A 101 8.58 -7.72 -13.54
N ASN A 102 7.50 -8.49 -13.34
CA ASN A 102 7.60 -9.91 -12.98
C ASN A 102 8.24 -10.79 -14.08
N CYS A 103 8.42 -10.27 -15.31
CA CYS A 103 9.15 -10.94 -16.39
C CYS A 103 10.63 -10.56 -16.43
N ASP A 104 11.09 -9.59 -15.63
CA ASP A 104 12.49 -9.20 -15.52
C ASP A 104 13.11 -9.86 -14.27
N PRO A 105 13.96 -10.90 -14.43
CA PRO A 105 14.58 -11.59 -13.31
C PRO A 105 15.54 -10.71 -12.47
N ASN A 106 15.87 -9.50 -12.92
CA ASN A 106 16.71 -8.56 -12.18
C ASN A 106 15.92 -7.49 -11.41
N HIS A 107 14.59 -7.42 -11.56
CA HIS A 107 13.77 -6.46 -10.84
C HIS A 107 13.26 -7.10 -9.53
N VAL A 108 14.03 -6.89 -8.46
CA VAL A 108 13.71 -7.41 -7.12
C VAL A 108 12.45 -6.73 -6.60
N ILE A 109 11.28 -7.35 -6.80
CA ILE A 109 10.11 -7.03 -5.99
C ILE A 109 10.47 -7.41 -4.57
N CYS A 110 10.41 -6.41 -3.67
CA CYS A 110 10.66 -6.51 -2.24
C CYS A 110 10.14 -7.85 -1.69
N ALA A 111 11.04 -8.85 -1.61
CA ALA A 111 10.78 -10.07 -0.90
C ALA A 111 10.75 -9.65 0.56
N LEU A 112 9.55 -9.68 1.14
CA LEU A 112 9.34 -9.45 2.56
C LEU A 112 9.97 -10.64 3.31
N THR A 113 11.29 -10.63 3.43
CA THR A 113 12.05 -11.50 4.31
C THR A 113 12.29 -10.75 5.62
N SER A 114 11.57 -11.14 6.65
CA SER A 114 12.02 -11.12 8.05
C SER A 114 11.35 -12.30 8.74
#